data_AF-A0A2G6X4E2-F1
#
_entry.id   AF-A0A2G6X4E2-F1
#
_cell.length_a   1.000
_cell.length_b   1.000
_cell.length_c   1.000
_cell.angle_alpha   90.00
_cell.angle_beta   90.00
_cell.angle_gamma   90.00
#
_symmetry.space_group_name_H-M   'P 1'
#
loop_
_entity.id
_entity.type
_entity.pdbx_description
1 polymer ?
#
loop_
_entity_poly.entity_id
_entity_poly.type
_entity_poly.pdbx_seq_one_letter_code
_entity_poly.pdbx_strand_id
1 'polypeptide(L)'
;MKTMHWTLSPAVRWIALLLLCAAYLQGGLNKAMDFDAAIGEMNHFGLSPAGPLAVAVIVLELGAAALILIGFWRWLGALALGGFTLMATFVALRFWEMPMGQERFMAANSFFEHLGLVGGFVLVAWLDLKERQDD
;
A
#
# COMPACT_ATOMS: atom_id res chain seq x y z
N MET A 1 35.86 5.73 12.39
CA MET A 1 35.01 4.96 11.46
C MET A 1 34.18 5.96 10.67
N LYS A 2 34.54 6.24 9.40
CA LYS A 2 33.81 7.19 8.56
C LYS A 2 32.46 6.56 8.20
N THR A 3 31.38 7.17 8.68
CA THR A 3 30.02 6.85 8.23
C THR A 3 29.96 7.03 6.72
N MET A 4 29.60 5.96 6.00
CA MET A 4 29.39 6.02 4.57
C MET A 4 28.13 6.84 4.34
N HIS A 5 28.28 8.13 4.03
CA HIS A 5 27.19 9.02 3.67
C HIS A 5 26.72 8.61 2.27
N TRP A 6 25.82 7.63 2.20
CA TRP A 6 25.00 7.40 1.01
C TRP A 6 24.13 8.63 0.83
N THR A 7 24.63 9.66 0.16
CA THR A 7 23.83 10.80 -0.29
C THR A 7 22.95 10.32 -1.44
N LEU A 8 21.93 9.53 -1.11
CA LEU A 8 20.83 9.20 -2.02
C LEU A 8 20.24 10.53 -2.50
N SER A 9 20.34 10.80 -3.82
CA SER A 9 19.82 12.05 -4.36
C SER A 9 18.35 12.22 -3.98
N PRO A 10 17.90 13.43 -3.60
CA PRO A 10 16.50 13.66 -3.23
C PRO A 10 15.52 13.20 -4.30
N ALA A 11 15.89 13.35 -5.58
CA ALA A 11 15.11 12.87 -6.71
C ALA A 11 14.97 11.35 -6.75
N VAL A 12 16.05 10.59 -6.53
CA VAL A 12 16.00 9.11 -6.51
C VAL A 12 15.13 8.62 -5.36
N ARG A 13 15.25 9.23 -4.17
CA ARG A 13 14.37 8.89 -3.02
C ARG A 13 12.91 9.13 -3.37
N TRP A 14 12.59 10.28 -3.96
CA TRP A 14 11.22 10.63 -4.32
C TRP A 14 10.64 9.66 -5.37
N ILE A 15 11.42 9.32 -6.41
CA ILE A 15 11.02 8.35 -7.43
C ILE A 15 10.78 6.96 -6.81
N ALA A 16 11.65 6.51 -5.90
CA ALA A 16 11.47 5.24 -5.22
C ALA A 16 10.16 5.20 -4.40
N LEU A 17 9.85 6.30 -3.69
CA LEU A 17 8.58 6.43 -2.96
C LEU A 17 7.37 6.45 -3.91
N LEU A 18 7.48 7.13 -5.06
CA LEU A 18 6.45 7.15 -6.09
C LEU A 18 6.16 5.75 -6.63
N LEU A 19 7.20 5.01 -6.99
CA LEU A 19 7.08 3.64 -7.48
C LEU A 19 6.47 2.71 -6.43
N LEU A 20 6.85 2.87 -5.16
CA LEU A 20 6.25 2.10 -4.07
C LEU A 20 4.77 2.43 -3.86
N CYS A 21 4.36 3.69 -4.09
CA CYS A 21 2.97 4.13 -3.98
C CYS A 21 2.12 3.87 -5.25
N ALA A 22 2.72 3.42 -6.35
CA ALA A 22 2.06 3.40 -7.67
C ALA A 22 0.78 2.55 -7.69
N ALA A 23 0.80 1.37 -7.06
CA ALA A 23 -0.38 0.49 -6.99
C ALA A 23 -1.56 1.14 -6.26
N TYR A 24 -1.30 1.92 -5.21
CA TYR A 24 -2.32 2.61 -4.41
C TYR A 24 -2.85 3.86 -5.11
N LEU A 25 -1.98 4.60 -5.80
CA LEU A 25 -2.42 5.71 -6.64
C LEU A 25 -3.32 5.23 -7.77
N GLN A 26 -2.92 4.17 -8.48
CA GLN A 26 -3.74 3.56 -9.52
C GLN A 26 -5.06 3.01 -8.94
N GLY A 27 -4.99 2.20 -7.88
CA GLY A 27 -6.16 1.59 -7.25
C GLY A 27 -7.17 2.62 -6.75
N GLY A 28 -6.70 3.65 -6.03
CA GLY A 28 -7.54 4.69 -5.46
C GLY A 28 -8.15 5.59 -6.54
N LEU A 29 -7.39 5.93 -7.59
CA LEU A 29 -7.92 6.72 -8.71
C LEU A 29 -8.98 5.94 -9.49
N ASN A 30 -8.74 4.65 -9.76
CA ASN A 30 -9.72 3.80 -10.43
C ASN A 30 -11.02 3.73 -9.64
N LYS A 31 -10.95 3.50 -8.32
CA LYS A 31 -12.12 3.48 -7.44
C LYS A 31 -12.82 4.84 -7.32
N ALA A 32 -12.07 5.93 -7.39
CA ALA A 32 -12.65 7.28 -7.37
C ALA A 32 -13.36 7.64 -8.68
N MET A 33 -12.85 7.17 -9.83
CA MET A 33 -13.45 7.40 -11.14
C MET A 33 -14.64 6.46 -11.41
N ASP A 34 -14.62 5.25 -10.85
CA ASP A 34 -15.69 4.26 -10.96
C ASP A 34 -16.10 3.77 -9.56
N PHE A 35 -16.90 4.59 -8.88
CA PHE A 35 -17.32 4.31 -7.51
C PHE A 35 -18.32 3.15 -7.41
N ASP A 36 -19.12 2.92 -8.45
CA ASP A 36 -20.06 1.80 -8.50
C ASP A 36 -19.30 0.46 -8.57
N ALA A 37 -18.22 0.40 -9.37
CA ALA A 37 -17.32 -0.76 -9.36
C ALA A 37 -16.66 -0.97 -7.98
N ALA A 38 -16.26 0.12 -7.31
CA ALA A 38 -15.69 0.03 -5.96
C ALA A 38 -16.68 -0.55 -4.92
N ILE A 39 -17.96 -0.15 -4.98
CA ILE A 39 -19.03 -0.76 -4.17
C ILE A 39 -19.20 -2.24 -4.52
N GLY A 40 -19.13 -2.58 -5.82
CA GLY A 40 -19.15 -3.96 -6.30
C GLY A 40 -18.04 -4.83 -5.71
N GLU A 41 -16.80 -4.32 -5.65
CA GLU A 41 -15.67 -4.99 -5.00
C GLU A 41 -15.93 -5.23 -3.50
N MET A 42 -16.42 -4.20 -2.78
CA MET A 42 -16.72 -4.36 -1.35
C MET A 42 -17.77 -5.45 -1.11
N ASN A 43 -18.84 -5.47 -1.92
CA ASN A 43 -19.87 -6.50 -1.85
C ASN A 43 -19.33 -7.89 -2.22
N HIS A 44 -18.45 -7.99 -3.21
CA HIS A 44 -17.82 -9.24 -3.62
C HIS A 44 -17.03 -9.87 -2.47
N PHE A 45 -16.32 -9.06 -1.70
CA PHE A 45 -15.59 -9.51 -0.50
C PHE A 45 -16.46 -9.58 0.77
N GLY A 46 -17.78 -9.36 0.67
CA GLY A 46 -18.71 -9.42 1.80
C GLY A 46 -18.52 -8.28 2.82
N LEU A 47 -17.90 -7.17 2.42
CA LEU A 47 -17.63 -6.02 3.27
C LEU A 47 -18.85 -5.09 3.34
N SER A 48 -19.35 -4.88 4.56
CA SER A 48 -20.51 -4.02 4.84
C SER A 48 -20.20 -3.05 5.99
N PRO A 49 -20.62 -1.77 5.89
CA PRO A 49 -21.38 -1.15 4.79
C PRO A 49 -20.48 -0.78 3.59
N ALA A 50 -20.87 -1.22 2.38
CA ALA A 50 -20.03 -1.12 1.18
C ALA A 50 -19.64 0.32 0.79
N GLY A 51 -20.60 1.24 0.73
CA GLY A 51 -20.34 2.63 0.34
C GLY A 51 -19.32 3.35 1.24
N PRO A 52 -19.55 3.42 2.57
CA PRO A 52 -18.60 4.02 3.50
C PRO A 52 -17.22 3.36 3.49
N LEU A 53 -17.15 2.03 3.35
CA LEU A 53 -15.87 1.32 3.26
C LEU A 53 -15.14 1.64 1.95
N ALA A 54 -15.83 1.71 0.81
CA ALA A 54 -15.24 2.11 -0.46
C ALA A 54 -14.65 3.53 -0.38
N VAL A 55 -15.37 4.48 0.23
CA VAL A 55 -14.85 5.84 0.47
C VAL A 55 -13.62 5.79 1.37
N ALA A 56 -13.67 5.01 2.46
CA ALA A 56 -12.53 4.88 3.38
C ALA A 56 -11.29 4.31 2.68
N VAL A 57 -11.45 3.32 1.80
CA VAL A 57 -10.36 2.74 1.00
C VAL A 57 -9.78 3.78 0.05
N ILE A 58 -10.61 4.52 -0.70
CA ILE A 58 -10.14 5.57 -1.62
C ILE A 58 -9.34 6.64 -0.87
N VAL A 59 -9.89 7.14 0.24
CA VAL A 59 -9.24 8.17 1.07
C VAL A 59 -7.93 7.64 1.66
N LEU A 60 -7.91 6.39 2.10
CA LEU A 60 -6.70 5.76 2.62
C LEU A 60 -5.64 5.60 1.54
N GLU A 61 -5.97 5.01 0.39
CA GLU A 61 -5.03 4.75 -0.71
C GLU A 61 -4.41 6.05 -1.24
N LEU A 62 -5.23 7.05 -1.55
CA LEU A 62 -4.77 8.32 -2.11
C LEU A 62 -4.16 9.24 -1.05
N GLY A 63 -4.79 9.34 0.12
CA GLY A 63 -4.35 10.20 1.21
C GLY A 63 -3.02 9.74 1.79
N ALA A 64 -2.87 8.44 2.07
CA ALA A 64 -1.63 7.92 2.62
C ALA A 64 -0.47 7.98 1.60
N ALA A 65 -0.74 7.73 0.31
CA ALA A 65 0.25 7.94 -0.75
C ALA A 65 0.68 9.42 -0.81
N ALA A 66 -0.23 10.37 -0.71
CA ALA A 66 0.09 11.79 -0.68
C ALA A 66 0.97 12.17 0.53
N LEU A 67 0.67 11.67 1.73
CA LEU A 67 1.49 11.86 2.94
C LEU A 67 2.93 11.37 2.71
N ILE A 68 3.10 10.20 2.10
CA ILE A 68 4.42 9.62 1.80
C ILE A 68 5.20 10.49 0.82
N LEU A 69 4.56 10.91 -0.28
CA LEU A 69 5.23 11.65 -1.36
C LEU A 69 5.57 13.09 -1.00
N ILE A 70 4.71 13.76 -0.24
CA ILE A 70 4.94 15.12 0.25
C ILE A 70 5.95 15.11 1.41
N GLY A 71 6.05 14.00 2.16
CA GLY A 71 6.92 13.89 3.33
C GLY A 71 6.30 14.41 4.63
N PHE A 72 5.04 14.83 4.59
CA PHE A 72 4.29 15.19 5.78
C PHE A 72 3.70 13.94 6.43
N TRP A 73 4.13 13.63 7.66
CA TRP A 73 3.72 12.41 8.39
C TRP A 73 3.91 11.12 7.57
N ARG A 74 5.00 11.05 6.79
CA ARG A 74 5.32 9.93 5.90
C ARG A 74 5.29 8.58 6.61
N TRP A 75 5.83 8.48 7.83
CA TRP A 75 5.80 7.23 8.59
C TRP A 75 4.36 6.73 8.84
N LEU A 76 3.43 7.64 9.12
CA LEU A 76 2.03 7.27 9.37
C LEU A 76 1.36 6.80 8.07
N GLY A 77 1.56 7.53 6.96
CA GLY A 77 1.07 7.11 5.65
C GLY A 77 1.62 5.74 5.24
N ALA A 78 2.90 5.49 5.49
CA ALA A 78 3.52 4.21 5.20
C ALA A 78 2.93 3.08 6.05
N LEU A 79 2.78 3.26 7.36
CA LEU A 79 2.14 2.25 8.22
C LEU A 79 0.67 2.02 7.84
N ALA A 80 -0.06 3.07 7.43
CA ALA A 80 -1.44 2.95 6.97
C ALA A 80 -1.54 2.11 5.70
N LEU A 81 -0.73 2.39 4.67
CA LEU A 81 -0.70 1.58 3.44
C LEU A 81 -0.21 0.16 3.71
N GLY A 82 0.85 -0.02 4.49
CA GLY A 82 1.35 -1.34 4.85
C GLY A 82 0.31 -2.18 5.60
N GLY A 83 -0.36 -1.60 6.60
CA GLY A 83 -1.42 -2.26 7.34
C GLY A 83 -2.62 -2.61 6.46
N PHE A 84 -3.08 -1.66 5.64
CA PHE A 84 -4.16 -1.89 4.67
C PHE A 84 -3.83 -3.04 3.72
N THR A 85 -2.64 -3.02 3.12
CA THR A 85 -2.19 -4.04 2.16
C THR A 85 -2.16 -5.42 2.79
N LEU A 86 -1.65 -5.52 4.02
CA LEU A 86 -1.62 -6.77 4.75
C LEU A 86 -3.05 -7.30 4.94
N MET A 87 -3.96 -6.49 5.48
CA MET A 87 -5.35 -6.89 5.70
C MET A 87 -6.06 -7.26 4.38
N ALA A 88 -5.95 -6.42 3.36
CA ALA A 88 -6.57 -6.63 2.05
C ALA A 88 -6.09 -7.93 1.40
N THR A 89 -4.79 -8.23 1.46
CA THR A 89 -4.22 -9.48 0.95
C THR A 89 -4.78 -10.71 1.64
N PHE A 90 -4.95 -10.69 2.97
CA PHE A 90 -5.54 -11.82 3.70
C PHE A 90 -7.03 -12.02 3.40
N VAL A 91 -7.73 -10.98 2.96
CA VAL A 91 -9.13 -11.06 2.53
C VAL A 91 -9.23 -11.54 1.07
N ALA A 92 -8.48 -10.91 0.16
CA ALA A 92 -8.64 -11.07 -1.27
C ALA A 92 -7.87 -12.26 -1.85
N LEU A 93 -6.71 -12.60 -1.30
CA LEU A 93 -5.76 -13.56 -1.88
C LEU A 93 -5.64 -14.83 -1.03
N ARG A 94 -6.77 -15.40 -0.62
CA ARG A 94 -6.87 -16.65 0.16
C ARG A 94 -6.55 -17.88 -0.69
N PHE A 95 -5.37 -17.89 -1.30
CA PHE A 95 -4.95 -18.91 -2.27
C PHE A 95 -4.97 -20.34 -1.71
N TRP A 96 -4.86 -20.48 -0.38
CA TRP A 96 -4.94 -21.77 0.32
C TRP A 96 -6.35 -22.40 0.29
N GLU A 97 -7.39 -21.62 0.01
CA GLU A 97 -8.77 -22.09 -0.18
C GLU A 97 -9.13 -22.35 -1.65
N MET A 98 -8.23 -22.03 -2.58
CA MET A 98 -8.46 -22.20 -4.01
C MET A 98 -8.10 -23.62 -4.49
N PRO A 99 -8.81 -24.17 -5.49
CA PRO A 99 -8.43 -25.40 -6.17
C PRO A 99 -7.03 -25.31 -6.77
N MET A 100 -6.36 -26.47 -6.94
CA MET A 100 -5.06 -26.50 -7.62
C MET A 100 -5.22 -26.07 -9.08
N GLY A 101 -4.41 -25.11 -9.52
CA GLY A 101 -4.48 -24.55 -10.86
C GLY A 101 -3.72 -23.23 -11.01
N GLN A 102 -3.80 -22.65 -12.21
CA GLN A 102 -3.15 -21.38 -12.54
C GLN A 102 -3.63 -20.23 -11.64
N GLU A 103 -4.94 -20.15 -11.37
CA GLU A 103 -5.52 -19.08 -10.53
C GLU A 103 -4.95 -19.08 -9.11
N ARG A 104 -4.84 -20.27 -8.48
CA ARG A 104 -4.22 -20.41 -7.16
C ARG A 104 -2.74 -19.98 -7.18
N PHE A 105 -2.01 -20.33 -8.23
CA PHE A 105 -0.60 -19.94 -8.37
C PHE A 105 -0.45 -18.43 -8.50
N MET A 106 -1.27 -17.79 -9.33
CA MET A 106 -1.28 -16.33 -9.48
C MET A 106 -1.64 -15.63 -8.17
N ALA A 107 -2.69 -16.09 -7.47
CA ALA A 107 -3.09 -15.54 -6.18
C ALA A 107 -1.99 -15.68 -5.12
N ALA A 108 -1.29 -16.81 -5.08
CA ALA A 108 -0.15 -17.01 -4.18
C ALA A 108 1.00 -16.05 -4.50
N ASN A 109 1.35 -15.86 -5.77
CA ASN A 109 2.41 -14.92 -6.16
C ASN A 109 2.06 -13.50 -5.73
N SER A 110 0.85 -13.03 -6.06
CA SER A 110 0.39 -11.69 -5.66
C SER A 110 0.35 -11.52 -4.14
N PHE A 111 0.02 -12.58 -3.39
CA PHE A 111 0.05 -12.54 -1.92
C PHE A 111 1.47 -12.22 -1.40
N PHE A 112 2.49 -12.91 -1.92
CA PHE A 112 3.87 -12.70 -1.50
C PHE A 112 4.47 -11.39 -2.04
N GLU A 113 4.07 -10.95 -3.24
CA GLU A 113 4.41 -9.62 -3.76
C GLU A 113 3.88 -8.51 -2.83
N HIS A 114 2.64 -8.64 -2.37
CA HIS A 114 2.05 -7.71 -1.42
C HIS A 114 2.75 -7.76 -0.05
N LEU A 115 3.18 -8.92 0.44
CA LEU A 115 4.02 -8.98 1.65
C LEU A 115 5.35 -8.23 1.47
N GLY A 116 5.94 -8.30 0.26
CA GLY A 116 7.09 -7.48 -0.11
C GLY A 116 6.80 -5.98 -0.01
N LEU A 117 5.66 -5.52 -0.54
CA LEU A 117 5.22 -4.12 -0.43
C LEU A 117 5.03 -3.69 1.02
N VAL A 118 4.41 -4.53 1.86
CA VAL A 118 4.26 -4.28 3.30
C VAL A 118 5.63 -4.05 3.95
N GLY A 119 6.61 -4.92 3.66
CA GLY A 119 7.98 -4.74 4.13
C GLY A 119 8.60 -3.42 3.65
N GLY A 120 8.36 -3.04 2.39
CA GLY A 120 8.78 -1.76 1.82
C GLY A 120 8.23 -0.56 2.60
N PHE A 121 6.95 -0.55 2.94
CA PHE A 121 6.35 0.52 3.74
C PHE A 121 6.85 0.53 5.18
N VAL A 122 7.05 -0.63 5.81
CA VAL A 122 7.66 -0.69 7.15
C VAL A 122 9.06 -0.08 7.15
N LEU A 123 9.86 -0.36 6.11
CA LEU A 123 11.17 0.28 5.94
C LEU A 123 11.05 1.80 5.77
N VAL A 124 10.10 2.28 4.96
CA VAL A 124 9.86 3.73 4.81
C VAL A 124 9.50 4.39 6.15
N ALA A 125 8.61 3.76 6.92
CA ALA A 125 8.22 4.27 8.23
C ALA A 125 9.40 4.31 9.22
N TRP A 126 10.18 3.22 9.26
CA TRP A 126 11.35 3.14 10.13
C TRP A 126 12.41 4.20 9.77
N LEU A 127 12.73 4.35 8.48
CA LEU A 127 13.72 5.34 8.03
C LEU A 127 13.26 6.77 8.31
N ASP A 128 11.99 7.10 8.07
CA ASP A 128 11.45 8.44 8.34
C ASP A 128 11.43 8.76 9.85
N LEU A 129 11.11 7.78 10.71
CA LEU A 129 11.16 7.96 12.16
C LEU A 129 12.59 8.13 12.67
N LYS A 130 13.55 7.39 12.09
CA LYS A 130 14.96 7.50 12.46
C LYS A 130 15.52 8.88 12.10
N GLU A 131 15.25 9.37 10.88
CA GLU A 131 15.69 10.70 10.45
C GLU A 131 15.17 11.81 11.41
N ARG A 132 13.92 11.71 11.86
CA ARG A 132 13.33 12.66 12.83
C ARG A 132 13.93 12.61 14.23
N GLN A 133 14.54 11.49 14.63
CA GLN A 133 15.23 11.37 15.92
C GLN A 133 16.64 11.97 15.86
N ASP A 134 17.23 12.01 14.67
CA ASP A 134 18.57 12.53 14.41
C ASP A 134 18.58 14.06 14.14
N ASP A 135 17.39 14.67 13.96
CA ASP A 135 17.15 16.13 13.80
C ASP A 135 16.93 16.85 15.15
#